data_AF-A0A1Q8G1A3-F1
#
_entry.id   AF-A0A1Q8G1A3-F1
#
_cell.length_a   1.000
_cell.length_b   1.000
_cell.length_c   1.000
_cell.angle_alpha   90.00
_cell.angle_beta   90.00
_cell.angle_gamma   90.00
#
_symmetry.space_group_name_H-M   'P 1'
#
loop_
_entity.id
_entity.type
_entity.pdbx_description
1 polymer ?
#
loop_
_entity_poly.entity_id
_entity_poly.type
_entity_poly.pdbx_seq_one_letter_code
_entity_poly.pdbx_strand_id
1 'polypeptide(L)'
;MFSGRKTADKLREEIRSADSAVGETMSALAADKIEAARRALSHAPKTHFADMGWKVGLAGAMIELKAGKRKQGLQKLITVCSRLDDTSLSRDDKNYLRLYALYRGSEASKDGRAPVELRELVEDFRFDHTLVTPLLRKDFPLKVLDDAEVAPPPPPPPPPVHSNSH
;
A
#
# COMPACT_ATOMS: atom_id res chain seq x y z
N MET A 1 29.59 19.92 19.02
CA MET A 1 29.02 19.22 17.84
C MET A 1 27.89 18.23 18.18
N PHE A 2 27.02 18.50 19.17
CA PHE A 2 26.01 17.53 19.66
C PHE A 2 24.56 17.73 19.14
N SER A 3 24.28 18.83 18.42
CA SER A 3 22.92 19.17 17.98
C SER A 3 22.42 18.32 16.80
N GLY A 4 23.29 17.99 15.84
CA GLY A 4 22.88 17.23 14.64
C GLY A 4 22.42 15.79 14.90
N ARG A 5 23.00 15.10 15.90
CA ARG A 5 22.60 13.74 16.28
C ARG A 5 21.19 13.70 16.88
N LYS A 6 20.87 14.63 17.80
CA LYS A 6 19.53 14.72 18.40
C LYS A 6 18.45 14.97 17.34
N THR A 7 18.75 15.80 16.34
CA THR A 7 17.80 16.08 15.24
C THR A 7 17.63 14.87 14.31
N ALA A 8 18.71 14.16 13.98
CA ALA A 8 18.65 12.94 13.17
C ALA A 8 17.90 11.80 13.89
N ASP A 9 18.11 11.62 15.19
CA ASP A 9 17.42 10.60 15.98
C ASP A 9 15.93 10.92 16.14
N LYS A 10 15.58 12.21 16.29
CA LYS A 10 14.18 12.65 16.26
C LYS A 10 13.51 12.37 14.91
N LEU A 11 14.19 12.68 13.80
CA LEU A 11 13.67 12.39 12.46
C LEU A 11 13.45 10.88 12.25
N ARG A 12 14.39 10.04 12.70
CA ARG A 12 14.23 8.57 12.65
C ARG A 12 13.02 8.11 13.45
N GLU A 13 12.79 8.69 14.62
CA GLU A 13 11.62 8.38 15.44
C GLU A 13 10.32 8.81 14.77
N GLU A 14 10.28 10.01 14.19
CA GLU A 14 9.12 10.49 13.42
C GLU A 14 8.84 9.59 12.21
N ILE A 15 9.89 9.13 11.51
CA ILE A 15 9.76 8.17 10.41
C ILE A 15 9.17 6.85 10.91
N ARG A 16 9.69 6.27 12.01
CA ARG A 16 9.17 5.03 12.59
C ARG A 16 7.72 5.16 13.05
N SER A 17 7.38 6.27 13.69
CA SER A 17 6.02 6.55 14.17
C SER A 17 5.04 6.71 13.00
N ALA A 18 5.43 7.42 11.94
CA ALA A 18 4.63 7.53 10.72
C ALA A 18 4.44 6.16 10.04
N ASP A 19 5.48 5.35 9.99
CA ASP A 19 5.44 4.00 9.43
C ASP A 19 4.45 3.09 10.19
N SER A 20 4.54 3.07 11.52
CA SER A 20 3.64 2.31 12.39
C SER A 20 2.19 2.76 12.23
N ALA A 21 1.95 4.08 12.25
CA ALA A 21 0.61 4.64 12.09
C ALA A 21 -0.01 4.26 10.73
N VAL A 22 0.79 4.25 9.66
CA VAL A 22 0.34 3.78 8.34
C VAL A 22 0.05 2.28 8.37
N GLY A 23 0.92 1.45 8.93
CA GLY A 23 0.70 0.01 9.03
C GLY A 23 -0.59 -0.34 9.78
N GLU A 24 -0.84 0.32 10.90
CA GLU A 24 -2.09 0.20 11.66
C GLU A 24 -3.31 0.68 10.87
N THR A 25 -3.17 1.79 10.13
CA THR A 25 -4.23 2.33 9.27
C THR A 25 -4.60 1.33 8.18
N MET A 26 -3.62 0.80 7.45
CA MET A 26 -3.86 -0.14 6.35
C MET A 26 -4.42 -1.47 6.85
N SER A 27 -3.96 -1.95 8.01
CA SER A 27 -4.54 -3.13 8.69
C SER A 27 -6.01 -2.91 9.07
N ALA A 28 -6.34 -1.74 9.64
CA ALA A 28 -7.73 -1.40 9.96
C ALA A 28 -8.62 -1.30 8.71
N LEU A 29 -8.10 -0.76 7.60
CA LEU A 29 -8.81 -0.70 6.33
C LEU A 29 -9.06 -2.08 5.70
N ALA A 30 -8.13 -3.01 5.86
CA ALA A 30 -8.32 -4.40 5.43
C ALA A 30 -9.48 -5.08 6.19
N ALA A 31 -9.68 -4.71 7.47
CA ALA A 31 -10.79 -5.17 8.29
C ALA A 31 -12.07 -4.29 8.20
N ASP A 32 -12.19 -3.41 7.20
CA ASP A 32 -13.31 -2.48 7.01
C ASP A 32 -13.57 -1.48 8.17
N LYS A 33 -12.59 -1.27 9.06
CA LYS A 33 -12.72 -0.39 10.24
C LYS A 33 -12.23 1.04 9.93
N ILE A 34 -13.05 1.81 9.22
CA ILE A 34 -12.70 3.18 8.77
C ILE A 34 -12.37 4.13 9.93
N GLU A 35 -13.15 4.12 11.01
CA GLU A 35 -12.89 5.02 12.15
C GLU A 35 -11.61 4.65 12.91
N ALA A 36 -11.32 3.35 13.02
CA ALA A 36 -10.04 2.89 13.57
C ALA A 36 -8.87 3.32 12.68
N ALA A 37 -9.03 3.25 11.35
CA ALA A 37 -8.03 3.71 10.39
C ALA A 37 -7.79 5.23 10.50
N ARG A 38 -8.85 6.04 10.61
CA ARG A 38 -8.74 7.49 10.84
C ARG A 38 -8.02 7.80 12.15
N ARG A 39 -8.36 7.09 13.22
CA ARG A 39 -7.71 7.24 14.52
C ARG A 39 -6.24 6.86 14.46
N ALA A 40 -5.89 5.72 13.86
CA ALA A 40 -4.49 5.31 13.69
C ALA A 40 -3.69 6.38 12.93
N LEU A 41 -4.19 6.83 11.77
CA LEU A 41 -3.50 7.84 10.97
C LEU A 41 -3.37 9.20 11.68
N SER A 42 -4.29 9.54 12.59
CA SER A 42 -4.21 10.78 13.37
C SER A 42 -3.01 10.84 14.33
N HIS A 43 -2.44 9.69 14.69
CA HIS A 43 -1.20 9.62 15.49
C HIS A 43 0.06 9.80 14.65
N ALA A 44 -0.05 9.81 13.31
CA ALA A 44 1.10 10.03 12.44
C ALA A 44 1.66 11.46 12.63
N PRO A 45 2.98 11.61 12.85
CA PRO A 45 3.61 12.91 12.98
C PRO A 45 3.52 13.69 11.66
N LYS A 46 3.47 15.02 11.77
CA LYS A 46 3.57 15.91 10.61
C LYS A 46 5.01 15.89 10.09
N THR A 47 5.23 15.14 9.01
CA THR A 47 6.53 14.99 8.34
C THR A 47 6.53 15.69 6.99
N HIS A 48 7.71 16.01 6.48
CA HIS A 48 7.83 16.50 5.11
C HIS A 48 7.38 15.41 4.13
N PHE A 49 6.88 15.85 2.97
CA PHE A 49 6.39 14.94 1.94
C PHE A 49 7.48 13.93 1.50
N ALA A 50 8.71 14.40 1.31
CA ALA A 50 9.84 13.60 0.86
C ALA A 50 10.24 12.49 1.83
N ASP A 51 10.03 12.68 3.14
CA ASP A 51 10.43 11.73 4.18
C ASP A 51 9.37 10.63 4.34
N MET A 52 8.18 11.00 4.84
CA MET A 52 7.07 10.05 5.09
C MET A 52 5.69 10.64 4.79
N GLY A 53 5.60 11.93 4.44
CA GLY A 53 4.32 12.57 4.12
C GLY A 53 3.65 11.97 2.89
N TRP A 54 4.42 11.43 1.93
CA TRP A 54 3.88 10.67 0.80
C TRP A 54 3.12 9.42 1.27
N LYS A 55 3.67 8.69 2.26
CA LYS A 55 3.11 7.43 2.77
C LYS A 55 1.84 7.68 3.59
N VAL A 56 1.88 8.67 4.46
CA VAL A 56 0.72 9.15 5.25
C VAL A 56 -0.39 9.67 4.31
N GLY A 57 0.00 10.42 3.27
CA GLY A 57 -0.93 10.93 2.26
C GLY A 57 -1.63 9.81 1.48
N LEU A 58 -0.89 8.77 1.10
CA LEU A 58 -1.43 7.60 0.40
C LEU A 58 -2.43 6.83 1.27
N ALA A 59 -2.08 6.55 2.53
CA ALA A 59 -3.01 5.93 3.49
C ALA A 59 -4.27 6.78 3.70
N GLY A 60 -4.11 8.10 3.80
CA GLY A 60 -5.24 9.05 3.87
C GLY A 60 -6.13 9.04 2.63
N ALA A 61 -5.57 8.79 1.45
CA ALA A 61 -6.36 8.60 0.23
C ALA A 61 -7.20 7.31 0.31
N MET A 62 -6.61 6.21 0.80
CA MET A 62 -7.30 4.93 0.97
C MET A 62 -8.48 5.03 1.95
N ILE A 63 -8.32 5.76 3.05
CA ILE A 63 -9.43 6.03 3.98
C ILE A 63 -10.61 6.69 3.26
N GLU A 64 -10.38 7.72 2.43
CA GLU A 64 -11.48 8.40 1.75
C GLU A 64 -12.13 7.51 0.68
N LEU A 65 -11.35 6.71 -0.06
CA LEU A 65 -11.89 5.75 -1.01
C LEU A 65 -12.77 4.72 -0.30
N LYS A 66 -12.29 4.15 0.81
CA LYS A 66 -13.02 3.16 1.61
C LYS A 66 -14.28 3.74 2.26
N ALA A 67 -14.25 5.03 2.64
CA ALA A 67 -15.40 5.77 3.14
C ALA A 67 -16.40 6.21 2.04
N GLY A 68 -16.23 5.77 0.80
CA GLY A 68 -17.11 6.12 -0.32
C GLY A 68 -16.92 7.55 -0.85
N LYS A 69 -15.96 8.32 -0.31
CA LYS A 69 -15.62 9.69 -0.74
C LYS A 69 -14.69 9.66 -1.96
N ARG A 70 -15.15 9.00 -3.02
CA ARG A 70 -14.39 8.70 -4.26
C ARG A 70 -13.64 9.91 -4.82
N LYS A 71 -14.33 11.03 -5.04
CA LYS A 71 -13.72 12.25 -5.60
C LYS A 71 -12.54 12.75 -4.75
N GLN A 72 -12.70 12.77 -3.42
CA GLN A 72 -11.65 13.22 -2.51
C GLN A 72 -10.47 12.24 -2.45
N GLY A 73 -10.77 10.93 -2.41
CA GLY A 73 -9.71 9.90 -2.41
C GLY A 73 -8.92 9.87 -3.72
N LEU A 74 -9.58 9.98 -4.87
CA LEU A 74 -8.93 10.05 -6.19
C LEU A 74 -8.05 11.30 -6.31
N GLN A 75 -8.54 12.46 -5.88
CA GLN A 75 -7.74 13.69 -5.90
C GLN A 75 -6.48 13.56 -5.03
N LYS A 76 -6.61 12.95 -3.83
CA LYS A 76 -5.46 12.68 -2.96
C LYS A 76 -4.46 11.71 -3.61
N LEU A 77 -4.94 10.64 -4.26
CA LEU A 77 -4.10 9.71 -5.01
C LEU A 77 -3.28 10.42 -6.08
N ILE A 78 -3.92 11.20 -6.94
CA ILE A 78 -3.26 11.97 -8.01
C ILE A 78 -2.20 12.91 -7.43
N THR A 79 -2.54 13.61 -6.33
CA THR A 79 -1.62 14.55 -5.67
C THR A 79 -0.39 13.85 -5.09
N VAL A 80 -0.55 12.66 -4.50
CA VAL A 80 0.59 11.89 -3.98
C VAL A 80 1.45 11.38 -5.14
N CYS A 81 0.83 10.76 -6.16
CA CYS A 81 1.56 10.14 -7.26
C CYS A 81 2.32 11.14 -8.14
N SER A 82 1.77 12.34 -8.34
CA SER A 82 2.45 13.43 -9.09
C SER A 82 3.68 13.98 -8.37
N ARG A 83 3.77 13.79 -7.06
CA ARG A 83 4.87 14.31 -6.24
C ARG A 83 5.89 13.24 -5.84
N LEU A 84 5.70 11.99 -6.23
CA LEU A 84 6.63 10.90 -5.89
C LEU A 84 8.06 11.20 -6.36
N ASP A 85 8.24 12.00 -7.41
CA ASP A 85 9.56 12.39 -7.89
C ASP A 85 10.32 13.31 -6.91
N ASP A 86 9.61 13.99 -5.98
CA ASP A 86 10.19 14.78 -4.88
C ASP A 86 10.82 13.90 -3.78
N THR A 87 10.60 12.57 -3.82
CA THR A 87 11.05 11.62 -2.79
C THR A 87 12.38 10.96 -3.18
N SER A 88 13.09 10.46 -2.18
CA SER A 88 14.31 9.65 -2.34
C SER A 88 14.04 8.17 -2.66
N LEU A 89 12.78 7.78 -2.89
CA LEU A 89 12.41 6.41 -3.27
C LEU A 89 13.12 5.98 -4.55
N SER A 90 13.34 4.67 -4.68
CA SER A 90 13.87 4.10 -5.92
C SER A 90 12.88 4.29 -7.08
N ARG A 91 13.37 4.21 -8.32
CA ARG A 91 12.49 4.22 -9.50
C ARG A 91 11.44 3.12 -9.42
N ASP A 92 11.84 1.93 -8.96
CA ASP A 92 10.95 0.78 -8.86
C ASP A 92 9.88 0.96 -7.80
N ASP A 93 10.22 1.53 -6.64
CA ASP A 93 9.25 1.87 -5.59
C ASP A 93 8.25 2.93 -6.06
N LYS A 94 8.72 3.99 -6.75
CA LYS A 94 7.85 5.04 -7.31
C LYS A 94 6.87 4.45 -8.33
N ASN A 95 7.38 3.61 -9.24
CA ASN A 95 6.54 2.95 -10.24
C ASN A 95 5.56 1.97 -9.59
N TYR A 96 5.99 1.17 -8.62
CA TYR A 96 5.09 0.30 -7.85
C TYR A 96 3.93 1.08 -7.21
N LEU A 97 4.20 2.22 -6.58
CA LEU A 97 3.16 3.05 -5.94
C LEU A 97 2.21 3.69 -6.94
N ARG A 98 2.68 4.09 -8.11
CA ARG A 98 1.81 4.58 -9.21
C ARG A 98 0.88 3.46 -9.70
N LEU A 99 1.34 2.20 -9.71
CA LEU A 99 0.53 1.05 -10.14
C LEU A 99 -0.58 0.79 -9.15
N TYR A 100 -0.18 0.78 -7.88
CA TYR A 100 -1.08 0.63 -6.77
C TYR A 100 -2.18 1.69 -6.84
N ALA A 101 -1.82 2.96 -7.03
CA ALA A 101 -2.78 4.04 -7.17
C ALA A 101 -3.69 3.87 -8.40
N LEU A 102 -3.16 3.40 -9.53
CA LEU A 102 -3.96 3.13 -10.73
C LEU A 102 -5.01 2.04 -10.48
N TYR A 103 -4.63 0.94 -9.82
CA TYR A 103 -5.57 -0.14 -9.48
C TYR A 103 -6.67 0.35 -8.54
N ARG A 104 -6.28 1.01 -7.44
CA ARG A 104 -7.26 1.59 -6.50
C ARG A 104 -8.12 2.67 -7.15
N GLY A 105 -7.55 3.45 -8.07
CA GLY A 105 -8.27 4.45 -8.83
C GLY A 105 -9.28 3.86 -9.80
N SER A 106 -8.97 2.72 -10.41
CA SER A 106 -9.87 1.98 -11.30
C SER A 106 -11.02 1.34 -10.53
N GLU A 107 -10.73 0.70 -9.39
CA GLU A 107 -11.73 0.10 -8.48
C GLU A 107 -12.71 1.14 -7.92
N ALA A 108 -12.22 2.35 -7.61
CA ALA A 108 -13.05 3.42 -7.08
C ALA A 108 -13.86 4.17 -8.15
N SER A 109 -13.52 4.00 -9.43
CA SER A 109 -14.18 4.68 -10.55
C SER A 109 -15.49 3.99 -10.92
N LYS A 110 -16.48 4.77 -11.40
CA LYS A 110 -17.78 4.23 -11.82
C LYS A 110 -17.67 3.36 -13.07
N ASP A 111 -16.77 3.72 -13.98
CA ASP A 111 -16.63 3.07 -15.28
C ASP A 111 -15.52 2.00 -15.28
N GLY A 112 -15.01 1.65 -14.09
CA GLY A 112 -13.87 0.73 -13.92
C GLY A 112 -12.55 1.26 -14.49
N ARG A 113 -12.49 2.55 -14.85
CA ARG A 113 -11.30 3.20 -15.43
C ARG A 113 -10.76 4.27 -14.51
N ALA A 114 -9.47 4.18 -14.17
CA ALA A 114 -8.80 5.22 -13.42
C ALA A 114 -8.84 6.59 -14.14
N PRO A 115 -8.79 7.71 -13.38
CA PRO A 115 -8.60 9.05 -13.91
C PRO A 115 -7.44 9.13 -14.90
N VAL A 116 -7.57 10.01 -15.91
CA VAL A 116 -6.56 10.21 -16.96
C VAL A 116 -5.20 10.51 -16.34
N GLU A 117 -5.18 11.35 -15.32
CA GLU A 117 -4.00 11.81 -14.62
C GLU A 117 -3.22 10.65 -13.98
N LEU A 118 -3.91 9.62 -13.46
CA LEU A 118 -3.24 8.42 -12.95
C LEU A 118 -2.73 7.52 -14.08
N ARG A 119 -3.41 7.50 -15.23
CA ARG A 119 -3.01 6.70 -16.39
C ARG A 119 -1.74 7.26 -17.04
N GLU A 120 -1.65 8.57 -17.20
CA GLU A 120 -0.47 9.25 -17.76
C GLU A 120 0.78 9.04 -16.90
N LEU A 121 0.63 9.00 -15.57
CA LEU A 121 1.73 8.70 -14.65
C LEU A 121 2.26 7.25 -14.79
N VAL A 122 1.55 6.39 -15.52
CA VAL A 122 1.82 4.95 -15.65
C VAL A 122 2.23 4.58 -17.09
N GLU A 123 2.37 5.52 -18.03
CA GLU A 123 2.60 5.17 -19.45
C GLU A 123 3.94 4.44 -19.73
N ASP A 124 4.99 4.63 -18.91
CA ASP A 124 6.33 4.03 -19.09
C ASP A 124 6.71 3.00 -18.00
N PHE A 125 5.83 2.02 -17.82
CA PHE A 125 5.68 1.26 -16.57
C PHE A 125 6.66 0.13 -16.26
N ARG A 126 7.90 0.24 -16.68
CA ARG A 126 8.89 -0.80 -16.44
C ARG A 126 9.52 -0.60 -15.06
N PHE A 127 9.36 -1.61 -14.21
CA PHE A 127 10.06 -1.72 -12.92
C PHE A 127 10.29 -3.19 -12.58
N ASP A 128 11.32 -3.46 -11.80
CA ASP A 128 11.63 -4.80 -11.32
C ASP A 128 10.97 -5.03 -9.95
N HIS A 129 10.03 -5.98 -9.91
CA HIS A 129 9.31 -6.33 -8.69
C HIS A 129 10.22 -6.87 -7.56
N THR A 130 11.40 -7.41 -7.90
CA THR A 130 12.37 -7.90 -6.91
C THR A 130 13.09 -6.74 -6.21
N LEU A 131 13.19 -5.59 -6.86
CA LEU A 131 13.82 -4.38 -6.34
C LEU A 131 12.85 -3.51 -5.52
N VAL A 132 11.54 -3.83 -5.54
CA VAL A 132 10.55 -3.12 -4.73
C VAL A 132 10.70 -3.48 -3.26
N THR A 133 10.82 -2.43 -2.44
CA THR A 133 10.94 -2.50 -0.99
C THR A 133 9.82 -3.37 -0.40
N PRO A 134 10.14 -4.47 0.31
CA PRO A 134 9.13 -5.40 0.83
C PRO A 134 8.05 -4.76 1.71
N LEU A 135 8.41 -3.74 2.50
CA LEU A 135 7.46 -3.00 3.34
C LEU A 135 6.39 -2.27 2.51
N LEU A 136 6.72 -1.76 1.31
CA LEU A 136 5.71 -1.14 0.44
C LEU A 136 4.70 -2.17 -0.06
N ARG A 137 5.17 -3.39 -0.36
CA ARG A 137 4.29 -4.48 -0.80
C ARG A 137 3.35 -4.94 0.31
N LYS A 138 3.81 -4.91 1.56
CA LYS A 138 3.00 -5.21 2.73
C LYS A 138 1.92 -4.15 2.97
N ASP A 139 2.30 -2.88 2.98
CA ASP A 139 1.37 -1.81 3.36
C ASP A 139 0.43 -1.41 2.21
N PHE A 140 0.90 -1.51 0.96
CA PHE A 140 0.15 -1.17 -0.24
C PHE A 140 0.18 -2.33 -1.25
N PRO A 141 -0.52 -3.44 -0.96
CA PRO A 141 -0.49 -4.61 -1.83
C PRO A 141 -1.26 -4.34 -3.14
N LEU A 142 -0.67 -4.72 -4.29
CA LEU A 142 -1.31 -4.55 -5.60
C LEU A 142 -2.56 -5.42 -5.75
N LYS A 143 -2.50 -6.65 -5.27
CA LYS A 143 -3.67 -7.53 -5.18
C LYS A 143 -4.33 -7.32 -3.82
N VAL A 144 -5.65 -7.35 -3.78
CA VAL A 144 -6.33 -7.59 -2.49
C VAL A 144 -5.83 -8.96 -2.03
N LEU A 145 -5.22 -9.02 -0.84
CA LEU A 145 -4.91 -10.31 -0.22
C LEU A 145 -6.27 -10.89 0.15
N ASP A 146 -6.85 -11.71 -0.73
CA ASP A 146 -7.84 -12.68 -0.28
C ASP A 146 -7.15 -13.52 0.80
N ASP A 147 -7.78 -13.64 1.96
CA ASP A 147 -7.31 -14.51 3.04
C ASP A 147 -6.93 -15.86 2.43
N ALA A 148 -5.68 -16.25 2.70
CA ALA A 148 -5.01 -17.47 2.25
C ALA A 148 -5.92 -18.42 1.47
N GLU A 149 -5.68 -18.53 0.17
CA GLU A 149 -6.09 -19.69 -0.61
C GLU A 149 -5.53 -20.92 0.13
N VAL A 150 -6.37 -21.55 0.96
CA VAL A 150 -6.04 -22.76 1.68
C VAL A 150 -5.74 -23.77 0.58
N ALA A 151 -4.46 -24.13 0.45
CA ALA A 151 -4.06 -25.16 -0.50
C ALA A 151 -5.01 -26.35 -0.31
N PRO A 152 -5.63 -26.86 -1.39
CA PRO A 152 -6.57 -27.96 -1.26
C PRO A 152 -5.88 -29.09 -0.49
N PRO A 153 -6.59 -29.75 0.46
CA PRO A 153 -6.00 -30.82 1.24
C PRO A 153 -5.37 -31.85 0.29
N PRO A 154 -4.20 -32.41 0.63
CA PRO A 154 -3.56 -33.40 -0.22
C PRO A 154 -4.54 -34.53 -0.53
N PRO A 155 -4.56 -35.07 -1.77
CA PRO A 155 -5.48 -36.12 -2.14
C PRO A 155 -5.29 -37.33 -1.20
N PRO A 156 -6.39 -38.03 -0.84
CA PRO A 156 -6.30 -39.21 0.01
C PRO A 156 -5.39 -40.26 -0.64
N PRO A 157 -4.60 -40.99 0.16
CA PRO A 157 -3.73 -42.04 -0.35
C PRO A 157 -4.55 -43.10 -1.10
N PRO A 158 -4.01 -43.69 -2.19
CA PRO A 158 -4.71 -44.69 -2.97
C PRO A 158 -5.10 -45.90 -2.11
N PRO A 159 -6.27 -46.51 -2.36
CA PRO A 159 -6.73 -47.67 -1.60
C PRO A 159 -5.75 -48.84 -1.75
N PRO A 160 -5.55 -49.64 -0.68
CA PRO A 160 -4.66 -50.79 -0.74
C PRO A 160 -5.17 -51.79 -1.78
N VAL A 161 -4.31 -52.12 -2.74
CA VAL A 161 -4.53 -53.22 -3.68
C VAL A 161 -4.55 -54.53 -2.91
N HIS A 162 -5.74 -55.07 -2.64
CA HIS A 162 -5.88 -56.45 -2.21
C HIS A 162 -5.44 -57.35 -3.37
N SER A 163 -4.20 -57.83 -3.28
CA SER A 163 -3.70 -58.90 -4.14
C SER A 163 -4.45 -60.18 -3.77
N ASN A 164 -5.52 -60.48 -4.50
CA ASN A 164 -6.10 -61.82 -4.51
C ASN A 164 -5.12 -62.73 -5.24
N SER A 165 -4.25 -63.40 -4.48
CA SER A 165 -3.52 -64.56 -4.96
C SER A 165 -4.42 -65.79 -4.88
N HIS A 166 -4.60 -66.41 -6.04
CA HIS A 166 -5.16 -67.75 -6.25
C HIS A 166 -4.36 -68.84 -5.54
#